data_AF-A0A813LNS5-F1
#
_entry.id   AF-A0A813LNS5-F1
#
_cell.length_a   1.000
_cell.length_b   1.000
_cell.length_c   1.000
_cell.angle_alpha   90.00
_cell.angle_beta   90.00
_cell.angle_gamma   90.00
#
_symmetry.space_group_name_H-M   'P 1'
#
loop_
_entity.id
_entity.type
_entity.pdbx_description
1 polymer ?
#
loop_
_entity_poly.entity_id
_entity_poly.type
_entity_poly.pdbx_seq_one_letter_code
_entity_poly.pdbx_strand_id
1 'polypeptide(L)'
;AIFPEDGLWYECVITEQTEKGYKITFTDYGSRAEVKFDQIRLQSSGKVAEKKRQIKEVVTPAGYKIPESLTIAKTDTEEVIDTKRRKIQAIKKQQRSDKLEAESSKGQVGWQKFFNNKASTRSKTGFLTGKPKESIFKVPEHLEGKVGVMNSGGKMTDFAEAKKFSYQYV
;
A
#
# COMPACT_ATOMS: atom_id res chain seq x y z
N ALA A 1 -21.18 26.68 -20.28
CA ALA A 1 -21.24 28.13 -20.02
C ALA A 1 -22.28 28.42 -18.94
N ILE A 2 -22.25 29.60 -18.33
CA ILE A 2 -23.30 30.03 -17.40
C ILE A 2 -24.57 30.42 -18.19
N PHE A 3 -25.73 29.99 -17.72
CA PHE A 3 -27.03 30.43 -18.27
C PHE A 3 -27.49 31.69 -17.50
N PRO A 4 -27.87 32.78 -18.19
CA PRO A 4 -28.15 34.06 -17.52
C PRO A 4 -29.40 34.04 -16.64
N GLU A 5 -30.37 33.17 -16.91
CA GLU A 5 -31.63 33.09 -16.17
C GLU A 5 -31.45 32.39 -14.81
N ASP A 6 -30.69 31.29 -14.79
CA ASP A 6 -30.52 30.45 -13.59
C ASP A 6 -29.17 30.62 -12.90
N GLY A 7 -28.19 31.25 -13.56
CA GLY A 7 -26.81 31.34 -13.07
C GLY A 7 -26.08 29.99 -12.97
N LEU A 8 -26.66 28.91 -13.50
CA LEU A 8 -26.10 27.56 -13.49
C LEU A 8 -25.23 27.28 -14.72
N TRP A 9 -24.32 26.33 -14.58
CA TRP A 9 -23.39 25.93 -15.64
C TRP A 9 -23.93 24.76 -16.46
N TYR A 10 -24.12 24.98 -17.76
CA TYR A 10 -24.58 23.96 -18.71
C TYR A 10 -23.55 23.63 -19.77
N GLU A 11 -23.70 22.46 -20.38
CA GLU A 11 -22.91 22.06 -21.53
C GLU A 11 -23.35 22.86 -22.77
N CYS A 12 -22.37 23.29 -23.56
CA CYS A 12 -22.62 24.15 -24.71
C CYS A 12 -21.55 23.96 -25.77
N VAL A 13 -21.94 24.16 -27.02
CA VAL A 13 -21.05 24.12 -28.19
C VAL A 13 -20.84 25.54 -28.68
N ILE A 14 -19.58 25.96 -28.83
CA ILE A 14 -19.21 27.26 -29.39
C ILE A 14 -19.45 27.21 -30.90
N THR A 15 -20.29 28.12 -31.40
CA THR A 15 -20.62 28.22 -32.84
C THR A 15 -19.78 29.27 -33.54
N GLU A 16 -19.53 30.41 -32.89
CA GLU A 16 -18.78 31.53 -33.47
C GLU A 16 -18.03 32.30 -32.37
N GLN A 17 -16.85 32.83 -32.69
CA GLN A 17 -16.09 33.72 -31.82
C GLN A 17 -16.28 35.16 -32.29
N THR A 18 -16.59 36.06 -31.35
CA THR A 18 -16.73 37.50 -31.57
C THR A 18 -15.67 38.24 -30.76
N GLU A 19 -15.39 39.51 -31.06
CA GLU A 19 -14.35 40.30 -30.38
C GLU A 19 -14.56 40.41 -28.86
N LYS A 20 -15.81 40.35 -28.39
CA LYS A 20 -16.19 40.54 -26.98
C LYS A 20 -16.65 39.27 -26.26
N GLY A 21 -16.74 38.14 -26.96
CA GLY A 21 -17.25 36.90 -26.39
C GLY A 21 -17.45 35.77 -27.40
N TYR A 22 -18.28 34.80 -27.04
CA TYR A 22 -18.60 33.66 -27.89
C TYR A 22 -20.11 33.52 -28.05
N LYS A 23 -20.54 33.18 -29.27
CA LYS A 23 -21.89 32.68 -29.52
C LYS A 23 -21.89 31.18 -29.28
N ILE A 24 -22.64 30.77 -28.27
CA ILE A 24 -22.77 29.38 -27.87
C ILE A 24 -24.19 28.89 -28.12
N THR A 25 -24.32 27.60 -28.41
CA THR A 25 -25.59 26.89 -28.42
C THR A 25 -25.59 25.90 -27.26
N PHE A 26 -26.55 26.00 -26.35
CA PHE A 26 -26.70 25.05 -25.24
C PHE A 26 -27.21 23.70 -25.77
N THR A 27 -26.58 22.59 -25.38
CA THR A 27 -26.93 21.26 -25.87
C THR A 27 -28.31 20.81 -25.39
N ASP A 28 -28.67 21.17 -24.16
CA ASP A 28 -29.86 20.63 -23.50
C ASP A 28 -31.15 21.35 -23.93
N TYR A 29 -31.04 22.63 -24.32
CA TYR A 29 -32.20 23.48 -24.62
C TYR A 29 -32.21 24.02 -26.06
N GLY A 30 -31.12 23.87 -26.82
CA GLY A 30 -31.02 24.40 -28.18
C GLY A 30 -31.00 25.94 -28.27
N SER A 31 -31.08 26.64 -27.14
CA SER A 31 -31.03 28.10 -27.06
C SER A 31 -29.63 28.63 -27.43
N ARG A 32 -29.61 29.72 -28.21
CA ARG A 32 -28.39 30.44 -28.57
C ARG A 32 -28.21 31.63 -27.63
N ALA A 33 -27.02 31.79 -27.08
CA ALA A 33 -26.69 32.92 -26.22
C ALA A 33 -25.31 33.49 -26.57
N GLU A 34 -25.16 34.80 -26.43
CA GLU A 34 -23.87 35.47 -26.50
C GLU A 34 -23.34 35.65 -25.08
N VAL A 35 -22.19 35.04 -24.80
CA VAL A 35 -21.62 34.93 -23.46
C VAL A 35 -20.19 35.46 -23.47
N LYS A 36 -19.82 36.22 -22.41
CA LYS A 36 -18.47 36.78 -22.26
C LYS A 36 -17.43 35.68 -22.00
N PHE A 37 -16.15 35.98 -22.25
CA PHE A 37 -15.04 35.06 -22.00
C PHE A 37 -15.00 34.48 -20.58
N ASP A 38 -15.33 35.31 -19.58
CA ASP A 38 -15.32 34.92 -18.16
C ASP A 38 -16.43 33.91 -17.77
N GLN A 39 -17.48 33.86 -18.59
CA GLN A 39 -18.69 33.05 -18.34
C GLN A 39 -18.64 31.68 -19.05
N ILE A 40 -17.47 31.31 -19.56
CA ILE A 40 -17.21 30.03 -20.22
C ILE A 40 -16.03 29.35 -19.51
N ARG A 41 -16.22 28.07 -19.20
CA ARG A 41 -15.17 27.21 -18.64
C ARG A 41 -14.95 26.02 -19.54
N LEU A 42 -13.71 25.57 -19.63
CA LEU A 42 -13.42 24.30 -20.26
C LEU A 42 -14.20 23.22 -19.51
N GLN A 43 -15.02 22.44 -20.23
CA GLN A 43 -15.73 21.33 -19.63
C GLN A 43 -14.67 20.42 -19.00
N SER A 44 -14.70 20.31 -17.67
CA SER A 44 -13.94 19.28 -16.98
C SER A 44 -14.61 17.97 -17.38
N SER A 45 -14.30 17.47 -18.57
CA SER A 45 -14.64 16.10 -18.93
C SER A 45 -14.20 15.26 -17.74
N GLY A 46 -15.17 14.67 -17.03
CA GLY A 46 -15.00 14.01 -15.74
C GLY A 46 -14.17 12.72 -15.82
N LYS A 47 -13.20 12.67 -16.74
CA LYS A 47 -12.23 11.63 -17.02
C LYS A 47 -10.95 12.23 -17.59
N VAL A 48 -10.45 13.36 -17.07
CA VAL A 48 -9.00 13.42 -16.84
C VAL A 48 -8.72 12.54 -15.62
N ALA A 49 -9.03 11.25 -15.74
CA ALA A 49 -8.26 10.26 -15.01
C ALA A 49 -6.84 10.65 -15.36
N GLU A 50 -6.07 11.12 -14.39
CA GLU A 50 -4.64 11.31 -14.53
C GLU A 50 -4.18 10.04 -15.22
N LYS A 51 -3.92 10.11 -16.53
CA LYS A 51 -3.33 8.99 -17.24
C LYS A 51 -1.92 9.02 -16.70
N LYS A 52 -1.74 8.43 -15.50
CA LYS A 52 -0.44 8.21 -14.89
C LYS A 52 0.32 7.53 -16.00
N ARG A 53 1.27 8.27 -16.57
CA ARG A 53 2.06 7.79 -17.69
C ARG A 53 2.58 6.44 -17.20
N GLN A 54 2.18 5.35 -17.87
CA GLN A 54 2.65 4.02 -17.51
C GLN A 54 4.12 4.02 -17.90
N ILE A 55 4.98 4.33 -16.93
CA ILE A 55 6.42 4.33 -17.12
C ILE A 55 6.81 2.86 -17.15
N LYS A 56 7.37 2.41 -18.28
CA LYS A 56 7.85 1.05 -18.43
C LYS A 56 8.95 0.80 -17.38
N GLU A 57 8.81 -0.27 -16.62
CA GLU A 57 9.76 -0.66 -15.57
C GLU A 57 10.62 -1.83 -16.05
N VAL A 58 11.92 -1.74 -15.84
CA VAL A 58 12.89 -2.81 -16.10
C VAL A 58 13.30 -3.43 -14.76
N VAL A 59 13.17 -4.74 -14.65
CA VAL A 59 13.63 -5.51 -13.49
C VAL A 59 15.12 -5.81 -13.68
N THR A 60 15.96 -5.32 -12.75
CA THR A 60 17.39 -5.65 -12.73
C THR A 60 17.58 -7.13 -12.36
N PRO A 61 18.64 -7.84 -12.77
CA PRO A 61 18.90 -9.23 -12.33
C PRO A 61 18.83 -9.45 -10.80
N ALA A 62 19.13 -8.41 -10.02
CA ALA A 62 19.00 -8.40 -8.56
C ALA A 62 17.57 -8.12 -8.04
N GLY A 63 16.54 -8.10 -8.90
CA GLY A 63 15.12 -7.98 -8.55
C GLY A 63 14.59 -6.56 -8.30
N TYR A 64 15.39 -5.51 -8.45
CA TYR A 64 14.95 -4.12 -8.25
C TYR A 64 14.17 -3.59 -9.45
N LYS A 65 13.11 -2.79 -9.19
CA LYS A 65 12.27 -2.18 -10.22
C LYS A 65 12.78 -0.78 -10.55
N ILE A 66 13.31 -0.57 -11.75
CA ILE A 66 13.88 0.72 -12.16
C ILE A 66 13.16 1.17 -13.43
N PRO A 67 12.74 2.44 -13.55
CA PRO A 67 12.09 2.91 -14.77
C PRO A 67 13.06 2.89 -15.97
N GLU A 68 12.54 2.53 -17.15
CA GLU A 68 13.29 2.45 -18.42
C GLU A 68 13.99 3.77 -18.75
N SER A 69 13.36 4.90 -18.42
CA SER A 69 13.92 6.25 -18.61
C SER A 69 15.24 6.51 -17.87
N LEU A 70 15.53 5.77 -16.79
CA LEU A 70 16.77 5.91 -16.02
C LEU A 70 17.82 4.85 -16.39
N THR A 71 17.56 4.01 -17.39
CA THR A 71 18.57 3.07 -17.88
C THR A 71 19.75 3.82 -18.50
N ILE A 72 20.95 3.31 -18.22
CA ILE A 72 22.21 3.91 -18.67
C ILE A 72 22.51 3.33 -20.05
N ALA A 73 22.48 4.18 -21.09
CA ALA A 73 22.89 3.80 -22.43
C ALA A 73 24.41 3.98 -22.58
N LYS A 74 25.04 3.21 -23.48
CA LYS A 74 26.48 3.35 -23.75
C LYS A 74 26.86 4.64 -24.49
N THR A 75 25.88 5.36 -25.03
CA THR A 75 26.04 6.59 -25.82
C THR A 75 25.95 7.87 -24.99
N ASP A 76 25.63 7.77 -23.69
CA ASP A 76 25.42 8.94 -22.82
C ASP A 76 26.75 9.57 -22.37
N THR A 77 26.75 10.89 -22.09
CA THR A 77 27.89 11.61 -21.51
C THR A 77 28.10 11.25 -20.03
N GLU A 78 29.33 11.37 -19.53
CA GLU A 78 29.70 10.95 -18.17
C GLU A 78 28.85 11.61 -17.07
N GLU A 79 28.55 12.90 -17.22
CA GLU A 79 27.69 13.64 -16.28
C GLU A 79 26.24 13.12 -16.24
N VAL A 80 25.68 12.78 -17.41
CA VAL A 80 24.33 12.19 -17.52
C VAL A 80 24.31 10.79 -16.92
N ILE A 81 25.38 10.02 -17.13
CA ILE A 81 25.55 8.69 -16.52
C ILE A 81 25.54 8.82 -14.99
N ASP A 82 26.31 9.74 -14.42
CA ASP A 82 26.42 9.87 -12.97
C ASP A 82 25.13 10.38 -12.32
N THR A 83 24.42 11.30 -12.97
CA THR A 83 23.09 11.72 -12.49
C THR A 83 22.09 10.57 -12.53
N LYS A 84 22.06 9.77 -13.61
CA LYS A 84 21.22 8.56 -13.69
C LYS A 84 21.63 7.53 -12.63
N ARG A 85 22.93 7.28 -12.44
CA ARG A 85 23.46 6.36 -11.41
C ARG A 85 23.04 6.78 -10.02
N ARG A 86 23.17 8.06 -9.68
CA ARG A 86 22.74 8.60 -8.38
C ARG A 86 21.24 8.39 -8.14
N LYS A 87 20.40 8.65 -9.16
CA LYS A 87 18.96 8.40 -9.09
C LYS A 87 18.63 6.91 -8.93
N ILE A 88 19.30 6.03 -9.69
CA ILE A 88 19.15 4.58 -9.57
C ILE A 88 19.52 4.10 -8.17
N GLN A 89 20.62 4.58 -7.61
CA GLN A 89 21.05 4.23 -6.25
C GLN A 89 20.03 4.68 -5.21
N ALA A 90 19.48 5.88 -5.33
CA ALA A 90 18.42 6.38 -4.46
C ALA A 90 17.17 5.49 -4.52
N ILE A 91 16.72 5.12 -5.72
CA ILE A 91 15.57 4.21 -5.91
C ILE A 91 15.83 2.84 -5.27
N LYS A 92 17.00 2.24 -5.52
CA LYS A 92 17.38 0.96 -4.92
C LYS A 92 17.43 1.03 -3.40
N LYS A 93 17.94 2.13 -2.85
CA LYS A 93 17.99 2.36 -1.40
C LYS A 93 16.57 2.45 -0.82
N GLN A 94 15.68 3.20 -1.46
CA GLN A 94 14.29 3.30 -1.04
C GLN A 94 13.56 1.95 -1.09
N GLN A 95 13.70 1.20 -2.18
CA GLN A 95 13.08 -0.13 -2.29
C GLN A 95 13.59 -1.10 -1.22
N ARG A 96 14.85 -0.98 -0.80
CA ARG A 96 15.41 -1.77 0.30
C ARG A 96 14.81 -1.37 1.64
N SER A 97 14.69 -0.08 1.93
CA SER A 97 14.06 0.38 3.18
C SER A 97 12.58 -0.02 3.23
N ASP A 98 11.84 0.15 2.14
CA ASP A 98 10.42 -0.20 2.07
C ASP A 98 10.20 -1.69 2.28
N LYS A 99 11.09 -2.55 1.74
CA LYS A 99 11.03 -4.00 1.99
C LYS A 99 11.23 -4.34 3.46
N LEU A 100 12.21 -3.72 4.10
CA LEU A 100 12.52 -3.94 5.52
C LEU A 100 11.39 -3.41 6.42
N GLU A 101 10.83 -2.24 6.10
CA GLU A 101 9.68 -1.68 6.80
C GLU A 101 8.43 -2.54 6.63
N ALA A 102 8.17 -3.05 5.43
CA ALA A 102 7.06 -3.97 5.20
C ALA A 102 7.22 -5.29 5.97
N GLU A 103 8.42 -5.84 6.07
CA GLU A 103 8.72 -7.02 6.90
C GLU A 103 8.49 -6.73 8.38
N SER A 104 8.97 -5.59 8.89
CA SER A 104 8.71 -5.14 10.27
C SER A 104 7.22 -4.94 10.54
N SER A 105 6.52 -4.23 9.65
CA SER A 105 5.10 -3.92 9.74
C SER A 105 4.25 -5.20 9.71
N LYS A 106 4.62 -6.21 8.92
CA LYS A 106 3.95 -7.53 8.95
C LYS A 106 4.08 -8.19 10.32
N GLY A 107 5.24 -8.10 10.95
CA GLY A 107 5.45 -8.58 12.33
C GLY A 107 4.55 -7.85 13.33
N GLN A 108 4.50 -6.51 13.26
CA GLN A 108 3.64 -5.69 14.11
C GLN A 108 2.16 -6.01 13.90
N VAL A 109 1.68 -6.05 12.66
CA VAL A 109 0.30 -6.39 12.32
C VAL A 109 -0.05 -7.80 12.79
N GLY A 110 0.88 -8.76 12.64
CA GLY A 110 0.73 -10.11 13.19
C GLY A 110 0.51 -10.08 14.70
N TRP A 111 1.37 -9.36 15.43
CA TRP A 111 1.26 -9.22 16.89
C TRP A 111 -0.03 -8.51 17.33
N GLN A 112 -0.42 -7.43 16.66
CA GLN A 112 -1.69 -6.74 16.88
C GLN A 112 -2.89 -7.66 16.64
N LYS A 113 -2.86 -8.48 15.59
CA LYS A 113 -3.90 -9.50 15.34
C LYS A 113 -3.98 -10.51 16.47
N PHE A 114 -2.85 -11.00 16.99
CA PHE A 114 -2.83 -11.91 18.15
C PHE A 114 -3.40 -11.23 19.40
N PHE A 115 -3.03 -9.99 19.67
CA PHE A 115 -3.53 -9.22 20.82
C PHE A 115 -5.04 -8.98 20.72
N ASN A 116 -5.53 -8.48 19.58
CA ASN A 116 -6.94 -8.17 19.37
C ASN A 116 -7.81 -9.45 19.30
N ASN A 117 -7.30 -10.56 18.75
CA ASN A 117 -8.05 -11.83 18.74
C ASN A 117 -8.18 -12.49 20.12
N LYS A 118 -7.32 -12.18 21.11
CA LYS A 118 -7.51 -12.68 22.49
C LYS A 118 -8.82 -12.19 23.11
N ALA A 119 -9.39 -11.07 22.67
CA ALA A 119 -10.70 -10.61 23.13
C ALA A 119 -11.87 -11.38 22.46
N SER A 120 -11.68 -11.83 21.21
CA SER A 120 -12.67 -12.59 20.44
C SER A 120 -12.78 -14.06 20.90
N THR A 121 -11.66 -14.70 21.25
CA THR A 121 -11.67 -16.09 21.74
C THR A 121 -12.11 -16.23 23.21
N ARG A 122 -12.12 -15.16 23.99
CA ARG A 122 -12.61 -15.17 25.39
C ARG A 122 -14.14 -15.08 25.50
N SER A 123 -14.83 -14.63 24.44
CA SER A 123 -16.27 -14.38 24.44
C SER A 123 -17.10 -15.38 23.62
N LYS A 124 -16.46 -16.26 22.83
CA LYS A 124 -17.17 -17.23 21.98
C LYS A 124 -17.15 -18.65 22.56
N THR A 125 -17.77 -18.83 23.73
CA THR A 125 -18.19 -20.16 24.19
C THR A 125 -19.40 -20.60 23.38
N GLY A 126 -19.22 -21.47 22.39
CA GLY A 126 -20.34 -22.15 21.72
C GLY A 126 -20.89 -23.30 22.58
N PHE A 127 -22.10 -23.76 22.27
CA PHE A 127 -22.85 -24.83 22.98
C PHE A 127 -22.10 -26.17 23.12
N LEU A 128 -21.03 -26.39 22.35
CA LEU A 128 -20.20 -27.61 22.39
C LEU A 128 -18.75 -27.38 22.87
N THR A 129 -18.37 -26.14 23.20
CA THR A 129 -17.04 -25.80 23.71
C THR A 129 -17.20 -25.28 25.14
N GLY A 130 -16.79 -26.09 26.12
CA GLY A 130 -16.94 -25.77 27.54
C GLY A 130 -16.33 -24.42 27.95
N LYS A 131 -16.63 -24.00 29.19
CA LYS A 131 -16.15 -22.73 29.77
C LYS A 131 -14.64 -22.58 29.55
N PRO A 132 -14.15 -21.38 29.17
CA PRO A 132 -12.73 -21.14 28.97
C PRO A 132 -12.00 -21.47 30.28
N LYS A 133 -11.02 -22.38 30.22
CA LYS A 133 -10.18 -22.72 31.37
C LYS A 133 -9.51 -21.44 31.88
N GLU A 134 -9.53 -21.24 33.20
CA GLU A 134 -8.88 -20.09 33.82
C GLU A 134 -7.38 -20.06 33.49
N SER A 135 -6.79 -18.87 33.41
CA SER A 135 -5.36 -18.70 33.12
C SER A 135 -4.53 -19.50 34.13
N ILE A 136 -3.55 -20.28 33.65
CA ILE A 136 -2.57 -20.97 34.49
C ILE A 136 -1.75 -20.01 35.37
N PHE A 137 -1.79 -18.70 35.05
CA PHE A 137 -1.17 -17.61 35.81
C PHE A 137 -2.16 -16.76 36.62
N LYS A 138 -3.43 -17.18 36.73
CA LYS A 138 -4.41 -16.47 37.54
C LYS A 138 -3.97 -16.55 39.00
N VAL A 139 -3.88 -15.40 39.68
CA VAL A 139 -3.56 -15.36 41.11
C VAL A 139 -4.72 -16.03 41.87
N PRO A 140 -4.44 -17.05 42.68
CA PRO A 140 -5.47 -17.72 43.47
C PRO A 140 -6.00 -16.79 44.56
N GLU A 141 -7.30 -16.86 44.83
CA GLU A 141 -7.98 -15.98 45.80
C GLU A 141 -7.74 -16.40 47.28
N HIS A 142 -7.05 -17.51 47.51
CA HIS A 142 -6.72 -18.02 48.83
C HIS A 142 -5.23 -17.81 49.15
N LEU A 143 -4.92 -17.50 50.40
CA LEU A 143 -3.55 -17.21 50.91
C LEU A 143 -2.52 -18.32 50.65
N GLU A 144 -2.96 -19.56 50.45
CA GLU A 144 -2.11 -20.73 50.24
C GLU A 144 -2.02 -21.15 48.76
N GLY A 145 -2.61 -20.37 47.86
CA GLY A 145 -2.67 -20.73 46.46
C GLY A 145 -1.33 -20.53 45.74
N LYS A 146 -0.79 -21.63 45.19
CA LYS A 146 0.40 -21.62 44.34
C LYS A 146 -0.01 -21.67 42.87
N VAL A 147 0.56 -20.77 42.07
CA VAL A 147 0.31 -20.69 40.62
C VAL A 147 0.85 -21.96 39.96
N GLY A 148 -0.03 -22.73 39.32
CA GLY A 148 0.32 -24.04 38.78
C GLY A 148 1.18 -23.94 37.52
N VAL A 149 2.44 -24.38 37.60
CA VAL A 149 3.24 -24.77 36.42
C VAL A 149 2.69 -26.11 35.92
N MET A 150 1.53 -26.07 35.26
CA MET A 150 1.01 -27.27 34.60
C MET A 150 1.84 -27.49 33.34
N ASN A 151 2.58 -28.61 33.34
CA ASN A 151 3.36 -29.21 32.23
C ASN A 151 4.90 -29.13 32.30
N SER A 152 5.52 -29.02 33.48
CA SER A 152 6.96 -29.33 33.64
C SER A 152 7.27 -30.84 33.69
N GLY A 153 6.35 -31.69 33.23
CA GLY A 153 6.54 -33.15 33.14
C GLY A 153 7.26 -33.61 31.88
N GLY A 154 7.61 -32.70 30.97
CA GLY A 154 8.48 -32.99 29.84
C GLY A 154 9.87 -33.31 30.37
N LYS A 155 10.26 -34.59 30.31
CA LYS A 155 11.63 -35.02 30.60
C LYS A 155 12.58 -34.20 29.70
N MET A 156 13.61 -33.62 30.30
CA MET A 156 14.67 -32.93 29.58
C MET A 156 15.20 -33.87 28.48
N THR A 157 15.37 -33.38 27.25
CA THR A 157 15.82 -34.22 26.13
C THR A 157 17.16 -34.85 26.50
N ASP A 158 17.22 -36.18 26.55
CA ASP A 158 18.46 -36.90 26.81
C ASP A 158 19.46 -36.59 25.69
N PHE A 159 20.63 -36.08 26.07
CA PHE A 159 21.69 -35.74 25.15
C PHE A 159 22.30 -37.03 24.60
N ALA A 160 22.17 -37.29 23.30
CA ALA A 160 22.81 -38.44 22.69
C ALA A 160 24.34 -38.25 22.72
N GLU A 161 25.08 -39.20 23.29
CA GLU A 161 26.54 -39.15 23.35
C GLU A 161 27.15 -39.02 21.95
N ALA A 162 28.17 -38.16 21.83
CA ALA A 162 28.83 -37.89 20.56
C ALA A 162 29.49 -39.16 19.99
N LYS A 163 28.96 -39.67 18.87
CA LYS A 163 29.49 -40.86 18.21
C LYS A 163 30.72 -40.48 17.38
N LYS A 164 31.89 -41.01 17.74
CA LYS A 164 33.13 -40.81 16.97
C LYS A 164 33.13 -41.73 15.75
N PHE A 165 33.03 -41.17 14.55
CA PHE A 165 33.16 -41.91 13.30
C PHE A 165 34.63 -42.03 12.92
N SER A 166 35.16 -43.26 12.87
CA SER A 166 36.47 -43.55 12.30
C SER A 166 36.30 -43.98 10.84
N TYR A 167 36.87 -43.22 9.92
CA TYR A 167 36.97 -43.60 8.52
C TYR A 167 38.21 -44.48 8.32
N GLN A 168 38.03 -45.63 7.69
CA GLN A 168 39.12 -46.40 7.09
C GLN A 168 39.13 -46.04 5.60
N TYR A 169 40.25 -45.54 5.11
CA TYR A 169 40.48 -45.39 3.67
C TYR A 169 40.81 -46.77 3.10
N VAL A 170 40.11 -47.15 2.02
CA VAL A 170 40.50 -48.23 1.12
C VAL A 170 41.17 -47.61 -0.08
#